data_AF-A0AAN0YJW0-F1
#
_entry.id   AF-A0AAN0YJW0-F1
#
_cell.length_a   1.000
_cell.length_b   1.000
_cell.length_c   1.000
_cell.angle_alpha   90.00
_cell.angle_beta   90.00
_cell.angle_gamma   90.00
#
_symmetry.space_group_name_H-M   'P 1'
#
loop_
_entity.id
_entity.type
_entity.pdbx_description
1 polymer ?
#
loop_
_entity_poly.entity_id
_entity_poly.type
_entity_poly.pdbx_seq_one_letter_code
_entity_poly.pdbx_strand_id
1 'polypeptide(L)'
;MKISEIFKDEPQQWGLRGDPYLWHELKERLDNVDMPDTPEQLKSILKKEYEVATGHPINHREHFTVERFMHGGMSSGGISPEFWHDCGIPLLVKRHVAP
;
A
#
# COMPACT_ATOMS: atom_id res chain seq x y z
N MET A 1 15.63 -7.28 -8.66
CA MET A 1 15.18 -6.72 -7.36
C MET A 1 13.72 -7.10 -7.16
N LYS A 2 13.26 -7.36 -5.93
CA LYS A 2 11.84 -7.63 -5.65
C LYS A 2 11.10 -6.34 -5.31
N ILE A 3 9.79 -6.29 -5.57
CA ILE A 3 8.97 -5.12 -5.22
C ILE A 3 8.91 -4.92 -3.70
N SER A 4 8.92 -5.99 -2.88
CA SER A 4 8.91 -5.85 -1.40
C SER A 4 10.08 -5.04 -0.83
N GLU A 5 11.20 -4.96 -1.56
CA GLU A 5 12.39 -4.22 -1.13
C GLU A 5 12.12 -2.72 -0.98
N ILE A 6 11.26 -2.13 -1.82
CA ILE A 6 10.92 -0.70 -1.75
C ILE A 6 9.97 -0.34 -0.60
N PHE A 7 9.46 -1.34 0.14
CA PHE A 7 8.64 -1.17 1.33
C PHE A 7 9.46 -1.15 2.63
N LYS A 8 10.77 -1.46 2.58
CA LYS A 8 11.64 -1.49 3.78
C LYS A 8 11.69 -0.16 4.52
N ASP A 9 11.72 0.94 3.77
CA ASP A 9 11.67 2.28 4.33
C ASP A 9 10.22 2.75 4.47
N GLU A 10 9.71 2.76 5.69
CA GLU A 10 8.37 3.26 5.96
C GLU A 10 8.26 4.79 5.81
N PRO A 11 7.10 5.32 5.42
CA PRO A 11 6.82 6.74 5.48
C PRO A 11 6.85 7.25 6.93
N GLN A 12 7.27 8.50 7.12
CA GLN A 12 7.33 9.12 8.46
C GLN A 12 5.95 9.41 9.06
N GLN A 13 4.93 9.50 8.21
CA GLN A 13 3.55 9.83 8.59
C GLN A 13 2.58 8.90 7.88
N TRP A 14 1.52 8.53 8.58
CA TRP A 14 0.43 7.67 8.12
C TRP A 14 -0.89 8.44 8.16
N GLY A 15 -1.87 8.05 7.35
CA GLY A 15 -3.20 8.67 7.37
C GLY A 15 -4.02 8.19 8.57
N LEU A 16 -4.20 6.88 8.70
CA LEU A 16 -4.94 6.20 9.75
C LEU A 16 -4.16 4.98 10.27
N ARG A 17 -4.62 4.43 11.40
CA ARG A 17 -3.90 3.36 12.12
C ARG A 17 -3.88 2.02 11.38
N GLY A 18 -4.75 1.81 10.39
CA GLY A 18 -4.73 0.63 9.53
C GLY A 18 -3.72 0.72 8.37
N ASP A 19 -3.24 1.92 8.01
CA ASP A 19 -2.33 2.09 6.88
C ASP A 19 -0.98 1.37 7.05
N PRO A 20 -0.32 1.36 8.23
CA PRO A 20 0.88 0.55 8.45
C PRO A 20 0.65 -0.94 8.22
N TYR A 21 -0.50 -1.47 8.65
CA TYR A 21 -0.84 -2.88 8.45
C TYR A 21 -1.04 -3.22 6.97
N LEU A 22 -1.73 -2.35 6.24
CA LEU A 22 -1.86 -2.50 4.78
C LEU A 22 -0.51 -2.41 4.08
N TRP A 23 0.39 -1.53 4.52
CA TRP A 23 1.75 -1.45 4.01
C TRP A 23 2.53 -2.77 4.19
N HIS A 24 2.47 -3.36 5.38
CA HIS A 24 3.07 -4.66 5.64
C HIS A 24 2.43 -5.78 4.83
N GLU A 25 1.11 -5.83 4.73
CA GLU A 25 0.41 -6.85 3.93
C GLU A 25 0.82 -6.74 2.44
N LEU A 26 0.88 -5.53 1.88
CA LEU A 26 1.33 -5.31 0.50
C LEU A 26 2.78 -5.74 0.30
N LYS A 27 3.67 -5.45 1.26
CA LYS A 27 5.06 -5.92 1.24
C LYS A 27 5.13 -7.44 1.16
N GLU A 28 4.39 -8.15 2.01
CA GLU A 28 4.37 -9.62 2.05
C GLU A 28 3.83 -10.22 0.75
N ARG A 29 2.73 -9.66 0.23
CA ARG A 29 2.11 -10.11 -1.03
C ARG A 29 3.04 -9.94 -2.23
N LEU A 30 3.92 -8.96 -2.18
CA LEU A 30 4.83 -8.60 -3.27
C LEU A 30 6.26 -9.15 -3.09
N ASP A 31 6.48 -10.02 -2.10
CA ASP A 31 7.83 -10.50 -1.74
C ASP A 31 8.50 -11.33 -2.82
N ASN A 32 7.70 -12.07 -3.60
CA ASN A 32 8.20 -12.89 -4.69
C ASN A 32 8.07 -12.25 -6.08
N VAL A 33 7.51 -11.03 -6.15
CA VAL A 33 7.26 -10.34 -7.42
C VAL A 33 8.49 -9.52 -7.81
N ASP A 34 9.04 -9.80 -8.99
CA ASP A 34 10.16 -9.03 -9.53
C ASP A 34 9.74 -7.59 -9.85
N MET A 35 10.67 -6.67 -9.66
CA MET A 35 10.51 -5.27 -10.05
C MET A 35 10.24 -5.21 -11.56
N PRO A 36 9.14 -4.57 -12.00
CA PRO A 36 8.82 -4.48 -13.43
C PRO A 36 9.75 -3.49 -14.13
N ASP A 37 9.74 -3.49 -15.47
CA ASP A 37 10.62 -2.63 -16.27
C ASP A 37 10.29 -1.14 -16.13
N THR A 38 9.01 -0.81 -15.90
CA THR A 38 8.56 0.59 -15.86
C THR A 38 7.83 0.99 -14.57
N PRO A 39 7.92 2.27 -14.16
CA PRO A 39 7.14 2.82 -13.05
C PRO A 39 5.62 2.67 -13.22
N GLU A 40 5.11 2.72 -14.46
CA GLU A 40 3.69 2.57 -14.78
C GLU A 40 3.19 1.15 -14.55
N GLN A 41 4.02 0.15 -14.88
CA GLN A 41 3.74 -1.25 -14.56
C GLN A 41 3.72 -1.46 -13.04
N LEU A 42 4.71 -0.90 -12.32
CA LEU A 42 4.74 -0.95 -10.85
C LEU A 42 3.47 -0.32 -10.25
N LYS A 43 3.10 0.88 -10.72
CA LYS A 43 1.89 1.58 -10.28
C LYS A 43 0.63 0.72 -10.49
N SER A 44 0.56 0.01 -11.61
CA SER A 44 -0.59 -0.85 -11.93
C SER A 44 -0.66 -2.07 -11.02
N ILE A 45 0.49 -2.70 -10.72
CA ILE A 45 0.60 -3.80 -9.75
C ILE A 45 0.17 -3.33 -8.35
N LEU A 46 0.71 -2.20 -7.88
CA LEU A 46 0.40 -1.66 -6.54
C LEU A 46 -1.10 -1.34 -6.38
N LYS A 47 -1.71 -0.73 -7.40
CA LYS A 47 -3.16 -0.44 -7.37
C LYS A 47 -4.01 -1.70 -7.32
N LYS A 48 -3.61 -2.73 -8.08
CA LYS A 48 -4.31 -4.01 -8.09
C LYS A 48 -4.19 -4.70 -6.74
N GLU A 49 -2.99 -4.78 -6.16
CA GLU A 49 -2.80 -5.42 -4.86
C GLU A 49 -3.48 -4.63 -3.73
N TYR A 50 -3.50 -3.29 -3.80
CA TYR A 50 -4.29 -2.45 -2.90
C TYR A 50 -5.77 -2.83 -2.94
N GLU A 51 -6.35 -2.96 -4.13
CA GLU A 51 -7.77 -3.33 -4.29
C GLU A 51 -8.06 -4.74 -3.79
N VAL A 52 -7.19 -5.71 -4.09
CA VAL A 52 -7.38 -7.08 -3.58
C VAL A 52 -7.21 -7.15 -2.06
N ALA A 53 -6.30 -6.35 -1.47
CA ALA A 53 -6.15 -6.29 -0.02
C ALA A 53 -7.36 -5.61 0.64
N THR A 54 -7.79 -4.46 0.13
CA THR A 54 -8.78 -3.62 0.82
C THR A 54 -10.23 -3.90 0.43
N GLY A 55 -10.46 -4.60 -0.69
CA GLY A 55 -11.77 -4.72 -1.32
C GLY A 55 -12.26 -3.43 -1.99
N HIS A 56 -11.43 -2.37 -2.03
CA HIS A 56 -11.80 -1.06 -2.55
C HIS A 56 -10.79 -0.59 -3.61
N PRO A 57 -11.24 -0.03 -4.74
CA PRO A 57 -10.34 0.51 -5.73
C PRO A 57 -9.62 1.76 -5.18
N ILE A 58 -8.43 2.06 -5.72
CA ILE A 58 -7.62 3.22 -5.29
C ILE A 58 -8.30 4.59 -5.48
N ASN A 59 -9.36 4.65 -6.28
CA ASN A 59 -10.14 5.88 -6.50
C ASN A 59 -11.28 6.05 -5.47
N HIS A 60 -11.49 5.08 -4.58
CA HIS A 60 -12.36 5.23 -3.44
C HIS A 60 -11.86 6.39 -2.56
N ARG A 61 -12.76 7.25 -2.08
CA ARG A 61 -12.40 8.51 -1.39
C ARG A 61 -12.77 8.55 0.08
N GLU A 62 -13.62 7.65 0.55
CA GLU A 62 -14.11 7.66 1.92
C GLU A 62 -13.24 6.76 2.81
N HIS A 63 -13.06 7.15 4.07
CA HIS A 63 -12.39 6.28 5.02
C HIS A 63 -13.21 5.01 5.25
N PHE A 64 -12.56 3.86 5.21
CA PHE A 64 -13.17 2.58 5.52
C PHE A 64 -12.31 1.82 6.52
N THR A 65 -12.86 0.74 7.08
CA THR A 65 -12.15 -0.10 8.04
C THR A 65 -11.93 -1.47 7.44
N VAL A 66 -10.72 -2.00 7.64
CA VAL A 66 -10.39 -3.40 7.36
C VAL A 66 -10.35 -4.14 8.69
N GLU A 67 -11.33 -5.02 8.93
CA GLU A 67 -11.52 -5.66 10.23
C GLU A 67 -10.31 -6.45 10.70
N ARG A 68 -9.61 -7.15 9.80
CA ARG A 68 -8.40 -7.92 10.12
C ARG A 68 -7.21 -7.07 10.56
N PHE A 69 -7.24 -5.75 10.35
CA PHE A 69 -6.23 -4.83 10.86
C PHE A 69 -6.60 -4.29 12.26
N MET A 70 -7.76 -4.64 12.80
CA MET A 70 -8.17 -4.20 14.12
C MET A 70 -7.47 -5.01 15.22
N HIS A 71 -6.58 -4.36 15.96
CA HIS A 71 -5.83 -4.95 17.08
C HIS A 71 -6.26 -4.39 18.46
N GLY A 72 -7.46 -3.79 18.52
CA GLY A 72 -8.06 -3.24 19.74
C GLY A 72 -8.13 -1.71 19.77
N GLY A 73 -9.17 -1.18 20.42
CA GLY A 73 -9.46 0.27 20.49
C GLY A 73 -10.18 0.84 19.26
N MET A 74 -10.79 2.02 19.42
CA MET A 74 -11.46 2.73 18.32
C MET A 74 -10.46 3.06 17.20
N SER A 75 -10.84 2.74 15.96
CA SER A 75 -10.08 3.03 14.72
C SER A 75 -8.80 2.24 14.46
N SER A 76 -8.58 1.08 15.08
CA SER A 76 -7.36 0.28 14.85
C SER A 76 -7.19 -0.25 13.41
N GLY A 77 -8.27 -0.39 12.64
CA GLY A 77 -8.23 -0.88 11.24
C GLY A 77 -8.57 0.16 10.17
N GLY A 78 -8.62 1.44 10.50
CA GLY A 78 -9.02 2.48 9.54
C GLY A 78 -7.98 2.67 8.43
N ILE A 79 -8.43 2.71 7.18
CA ILE A 79 -7.63 2.99 5.97
C ILE A 79 -7.93 4.39 5.46
N SER A 80 -6.89 5.16 5.15
CA SER A 80 -7.03 6.47 4.52
C SER A 80 -6.76 6.37 3.02
N PRO A 81 -7.79 6.39 2.14
CA PRO A 81 -7.54 6.34 0.70
C PRO A 81 -6.79 7.57 0.20
N GLU A 82 -6.97 8.73 0.83
CA GLU A 82 -6.22 9.95 0.55
C GLU A 82 -4.71 9.71 0.71
N PHE A 83 -4.29 9.15 1.83
CA PHE A 83 -2.90 8.78 2.06
C PHE A 83 -2.37 7.86 0.94
N TRP A 84 -3.11 6.80 0.58
CA TRP A 84 -2.65 5.86 -0.44
C TRP A 84 -2.60 6.45 -1.85
N HIS A 85 -3.56 7.31 -2.18
CA HIS A 85 -3.64 8.00 -3.47
C HIS A 85 -2.55 9.05 -3.63
N ASP A 86 -2.32 9.89 -2.62
CA ASP A 86 -1.46 11.08 -2.72
C ASP A 86 -0.03 10.83 -2.24
N CYS A 87 0.16 9.90 -1.31
CA CYS A 87 1.46 9.62 -0.67
C CYS A 87 1.93 8.19 -0.89
N GLY A 88 1.20 7.17 -0.42
CA GLY A 88 1.64 5.78 -0.35
C GLY A 88 2.07 5.19 -1.69
N ILE A 89 1.15 5.12 -2.67
CA ILE A 89 1.48 4.58 -4.00
C ILE A 89 2.50 5.48 -4.73
N PRO A 90 2.32 6.82 -4.79
CA PRO A 90 3.33 7.69 -5.41
C PRO A 90 4.73 7.55 -4.82
N LEU A 91 4.86 7.37 -3.50
CA LEU A 91 6.14 7.13 -2.83
C LEU A 91 6.79 5.84 -3.32
N LEU A 92 6.03 4.74 -3.35
CA LEU A 92 6.53 3.45 -3.81
C LEU A 92 6.92 3.48 -5.30
N VAL A 93 6.13 4.16 -6.14
CA VAL A 93 6.45 4.33 -7.57
C VAL A 93 7.73 5.16 -7.76
N LYS A 94 7.97 6.19 -6.95
CA LYS A 94 9.23 6.97 -6.97
C LYS A 94 10.46 6.15 -6.58
N ARG A 95 10.28 5.05 -5.85
CA ARG A 95 11.34 4.11 -5.47
C ARG A 95 11.60 3.03 -6.52
N HIS A 96 10.88 3.08 -7.66
CA HIS A 96 11.15 2.18 -8.78
C HIS A 96 12.60 2.29 -9.22
N VAL A 97 13.19 1.13 -9.51
CA VAL A 97 14.47 1.03 -10.19
C VAL A 97 14.29 0.02 -11.31
N ALA A 98 14.76 0.35 -12.51
CA ALA A 98 14.75 -0.60 -13.62
C ALA A 98 15.63 -1.82 -13.26
N PRO A 99 15.22 -3.04 -13.64
CA PRO A 99 15.95 -4.27 -13.35
C PRO A 99 17.32 -4.35 -14.04
#